data_AF-A0A7Z9QKH9-F1
#
_entry.id   AF-A0A7Z9QKH9-F1
#
_cell.length_a   1.000
_cell.length_b   1.000
_cell.length_c   1.000
_cell.angle_alpha   90.00
_cell.angle_beta   90.00
_cell.angle_gamma   90.00
#
_symmetry.space_group_name_H-M   'P 1'
#
loop_
_entity.id
_entity.type
_entity.pdbx_description
1 polymer ?
#
loop_
_entity_poly.entity_id
_entity_poly.type
_entity_poly.pdbx_seq_one_letter_code
_entity_poly.pdbx_strand_id
1 'polypeptide(L)'
;VPEAASSDEIQQAKARATETIEKLRGGEDFRQTAIAVSDGRQALNGGDLGWRKLGQLPTIFVDAVTQMSVGDISDLIRSASGFHIIKVEGGQIEERKIITQTHARHILLKTDALNSDQRVRDRLVDLRERVLQGEDFNVLAKANSQDTASAIDGGDLDWMDPGSFVPAFETEMNALDIGQISAPFQARFGWHIVQVLDRRDHDSTVEFKRAQARKLLRKRKLDEELNLWLRRLRDEAYVEYRSASR
;
A
#
# COMPACT_ATOMS: atom_id res chain seq x y z
N VAL A 1 23.60 29.41 -18.40
CA VAL A 1 25.05 29.71 -18.37
C VAL A 1 25.79 28.48 -18.85
N PRO A 2 26.45 28.50 -20.02
CA PRO A 2 27.22 27.36 -20.52
C PRO A 2 28.37 26.99 -19.56
N GLU A 3 28.82 25.74 -19.64
CA GLU A 3 29.93 25.21 -18.82
C GLU A 3 31.26 25.97 -19.03
N ALA A 4 31.41 26.65 -20.18
CA ALA A 4 32.57 27.47 -20.55
C ALA A 4 32.39 28.98 -20.33
N ALA A 5 31.40 29.41 -19.54
CA ALA A 5 31.19 30.83 -19.25
C ALA A 5 32.33 31.44 -18.43
N SER A 6 32.63 32.71 -18.68
CA SER A 6 33.60 33.48 -17.92
C SER A 6 33.20 33.61 -16.44
N SER A 7 34.18 33.88 -15.57
CA SER A 7 33.94 34.14 -14.15
C SER A 7 32.88 35.22 -13.93
N ASP A 8 32.90 36.25 -14.77
CA ASP A 8 32.05 37.42 -14.65
C ASP A 8 30.61 37.10 -15.05
N GLU A 9 30.41 36.32 -16.12
CA GLU A 9 29.08 35.84 -16.52
C GLU A 9 28.47 34.92 -15.46
N ILE A 10 29.27 34.08 -14.81
CA ILE A 10 28.80 33.22 -13.71
C ILE A 10 28.39 34.07 -12.52
N GLN A 11 29.17 35.10 -12.15
CA GLN A 11 28.85 35.99 -11.05
C GLN A 11 27.58 36.80 -11.31
N GLN A 12 27.43 37.35 -12.52
CA GLN A 12 26.23 38.10 -12.91
C GLN A 12 24.98 37.21 -12.89
N ALA A 13 25.07 35.99 -13.43
CA ALA A 13 23.95 35.04 -13.41
C ALA A 13 23.58 34.63 -11.98
N LYS A 14 24.58 34.43 -11.11
CA LYS A 14 24.36 34.14 -9.69
C LYS A 14 23.66 35.30 -8.99
N ALA A 15 24.12 36.54 -9.21
CA ALA A 15 23.54 37.74 -8.61
C ALA A 15 22.07 37.90 -9.03
N ARG A 16 21.78 37.78 -10.33
CA ARG A 16 20.41 37.85 -10.87
C ARG A 16 19.50 36.77 -10.28
N ALA A 17 19.98 35.54 -10.16
CA ALA A 17 19.20 34.46 -9.59
C ALA A 17 18.96 34.64 -8.08
N THR A 18 19.95 35.17 -7.35
CA THR A 18 19.82 35.48 -5.92
C THR A 18 18.78 36.59 -5.68
N GLU A 19 18.85 37.67 -6.46
CA GLU A 19 17.85 38.75 -6.41
C GLU A 19 16.44 38.22 -6.73
N THR A 20 16.34 37.31 -7.69
CA THR A 20 15.06 36.67 -8.07
C THR A 20 14.49 35.86 -6.91
N ILE A 21 15.32 35.09 -6.19
CA ILE A 21 14.88 34.34 -4.98
C ILE A 21 14.36 35.30 -3.91
N GLU A 22 15.05 36.42 -3.66
CA GLU A 22 14.63 37.40 -2.65
C GLU A 22 13.25 37.99 -2.97
N LYS A 23 13.02 38.38 -4.23
CA LYS A 23 11.73 38.90 -4.68
C LYS A 23 10.61 37.88 -4.56
N LEU A 24 10.88 36.65 -5.01
CA LEU A 24 9.94 35.54 -4.93
C LEU A 24 9.58 35.21 -3.48
N ARG A 25 10.56 35.20 -2.56
CA ARG A 25 10.33 35.04 -1.11
C ARG A 25 9.60 36.24 -0.49
N GLY A 26 9.75 37.42 -1.09
CA GLY A 26 8.98 38.63 -0.79
C GLY A 26 7.51 38.60 -1.25
N GLY A 27 7.08 37.52 -1.93
CA GLY A 27 5.70 37.31 -2.35
C GLY A 27 5.40 37.67 -3.81
N GLU A 28 6.41 37.90 -4.64
CA GLU A 28 6.21 38.06 -6.08
C GLU A 28 5.63 36.78 -6.72
N ASP A 29 4.77 36.93 -7.73
CA ASP A 29 4.14 35.79 -8.39
C ASP A 29 5.16 34.99 -9.21
N PHE A 30 5.38 33.73 -8.81
CA PHE A 30 6.37 32.86 -9.42
C PHE A 30 6.17 32.68 -10.93
N ARG A 31 4.91 32.59 -11.40
CA ARG A 31 4.64 32.36 -12.82
C ARG A 31 4.97 33.60 -13.64
N GLN A 32 4.63 34.79 -13.15
CA GLN A 32 4.98 36.05 -13.80
C GLN A 32 6.49 36.26 -13.83
N THR A 33 7.18 36.02 -12.71
CA THR A 33 8.65 36.12 -12.64
C THR A 33 9.30 35.12 -13.61
N ALA A 34 8.82 33.87 -13.67
CA ALA A 34 9.32 32.87 -14.60
C ALA A 34 9.15 33.28 -16.07
N ILE A 35 8.02 33.88 -16.45
CA ILE A 35 7.79 34.42 -17.80
C ILE A 35 8.80 35.54 -18.11
N ALA A 36 9.10 36.40 -17.14
CA ALA A 36 9.94 37.56 -17.32
C ALA A 36 11.45 37.24 -17.37
N VAL A 37 11.92 36.26 -16.60
CA VAL A 37 13.37 36.06 -16.37
C VAL A 37 13.90 34.67 -16.68
N SER A 38 13.05 33.66 -16.89
CA SER A 38 13.52 32.29 -17.11
C SER A 38 13.99 32.06 -18.55
N ASP A 39 15.18 31.50 -18.70
CA ASP A 39 15.69 30.99 -19.98
C ASP A 39 15.22 29.55 -20.26
N GLY A 40 14.35 28.99 -19.41
CA GLY A 40 13.86 27.62 -19.51
C GLY A 40 12.79 27.44 -20.59
N ARG A 41 12.67 26.21 -21.13
CA ARG A 41 11.66 25.89 -22.16
C ARG A 41 10.22 26.17 -21.74
N GLN A 42 9.93 26.17 -20.45
CA GLN A 42 8.60 26.42 -19.89
C GLN A 42 8.39 27.88 -19.43
N ALA A 43 9.33 28.80 -19.69
CA ALA A 43 9.24 30.19 -19.26
C ALA A 43 7.91 30.84 -19.64
N LEU A 44 7.50 30.73 -20.91
CA LEU A 44 6.24 31.30 -21.43
C LEU A 44 4.98 30.68 -20.79
N ASN A 45 5.10 29.49 -20.18
CA ASN A 45 4.01 28.82 -19.45
C ASN A 45 4.08 29.09 -17.93
N GLY A 46 4.89 30.06 -17.49
CA GLY A 46 5.10 30.35 -16.07
C GLY A 46 6.03 29.38 -15.36
N GLY A 47 6.88 28.66 -16.12
CA GLY A 47 7.80 27.67 -15.56
C GLY A 47 7.12 26.37 -15.12
N ASP A 48 5.86 26.13 -15.50
CA ASP A 48 5.09 24.97 -15.05
C ASP A 48 5.69 23.66 -15.58
N LEU A 49 6.05 22.76 -14.65
CA LEU A 49 6.59 21.44 -14.93
C LEU A 49 5.54 20.33 -14.88
N GLY A 50 4.31 20.66 -14.48
CA GLY A 50 3.21 19.73 -14.21
C GLY A 50 3.42 18.84 -12.99
N TRP A 51 2.46 17.94 -12.75
CA TRP A 51 2.60 16.91 -11.72
C TRP A 51 3.70 15.92 -12.08
N ARG A 52 4.69 15.75 -11.20
CA ARG A 52 5.81 14.83 -11.38
C ARG A 52 6.03 13.99 -10.13
N LYS A 53 6.34 12.71 -10.34
CA LYS A 53 6.85 11.85 -9.27
C LYS A 53 8.30 12.23 -8.95
N LEU A 54 8.73 12.04 -7.70
CA LEU A 54 10.12 12.30 -7.29
C LEU A 54 11.15 11.62 -8.22
N GLY A 55 10.92 10.36 -8.60
CA GLY A 55 11.81 9.63 -9.52
C GLY A 55 11.81 10.12 -10.98
N GLN A 56 10.94 11.06 -11.35
CA GLN A 56 10.91 11.70 -12.67
C GLN A 56 11.56 13.09 -12.66
N LEU A 57 11.96 13.58 -11.49
CA LEU A 57 12.71 14.82 -11.37
C LEU A 57 14.21 14.56 -11.61
N PRO A 58 14.93 15.47 -12.26
CA PRO A 58 16.38 15.49 -12.22
C PRO A 58 16.88 15.40 -10.77
N THR A 59 17.88 14.54 -10.52
CA THR A 59 18.39 14.26 -9.17
C THR A 59 18.82 15.50 -8.40
N ILE A 60 19.34 16.51 -9.11
CA ILE A 60 19.72 17.82 -8.55
C ILE A 60 18.57 18.58 -7.86
N PHE A 61 17.31 18.22 -8.13
CA PHE A 61 16.14 18.84 -7.52
C PHE A 61 15.51 17.97 -6.43
N VAL A 62 15.83 16.67 -6.38
CA VAL A 62 15.19 15.73 -5.46
C VAL A 62 15.46 16.13 -4.02
N ASP A 63 16.72 16.37 -3.67
CA ASP A 63 17.10 16.73 -2.30
C ASP A 63 16.41 18.02 -1.83
N ALA A 64 16.38 19.03 -2.70
CA ALA A 64 15.67 20.28 -2.41
C ALA A 64 14.17 20.07 -2.22
N VAL A 65 13.49 19.41 -3.17
CA VAL A 65 12.02 19.20 -3.10
C VAL A 65 11.61 18.36 -1.89
N THR A 66 12.41 17.37 -1.48
CA THR A 66 12.06 16.50 -0.35
C THR A 66 12.03 17.22 1.00
N GLN A 67 12.71 18.36 1.11
CA GLN A 67 12.77 19.16 2.34
C GLN A 67 11.81 20.36 2.31
N MET A 68 11.16 20.61 1.18
CA MET A 68 10.29 21.75 0.95
C MET A 68 8.82 21.43 1.23
N SER A 69 8.10 22.39 1.79
CA SER A 69 6.65 22.39 1.93
C SER A 69 5.97 22.99 0.70
N VAL A 70 4.66 22.74 0.55
CA VAL A 70 3.87 23.39 -0.50
C VAL A 70 3.89 24.91 -0.30
N GLY A 71 4.26 25.64 -1.35
CA GLY A 71 4.47 27.09 -1.35
C GLY A 71 5.94 27.50 -1.26
N ASP A 72 6.83 26.62 -0.80
CA ASP A 72 8.24 26.96 -0.58
C ASP A 72 8.99 27.21 -1.89
N ILE A 73 10.01 28.06 -1.79
CA ILE A 73 10.90 28.45 -2.88
C ILE A 73 12.32 28.01 -2.51
N SER A 74 12.92 27.19 -3.36
CA SER A 74 14.22 26.58 -3.08
C SER A 74 15.31 27.62 -2.89
N ASP A 75 16.39 27.21 -2.24
CA ASP A 75 17.66 27.91 -2.40
C ASP A 75 18.17 27.79 -3.84
N LEU A 76 19.25 28.52 -4.12
CA LEU A 76 19.84 28.58 -5.44
C LEU A 76 20.53 27.26 -5.81
N ILE A 77 19.98 26.53 -6.78
CA ILE A 77 20.52 25.23 -7.22
C ILE A 77 21.44 25.45 -8.42
N ARG A 78 22.70 25.00 -8.33
CA ARG A 78 23.67 25.08 -9.44
C ARG A 78 23.71 23.77 -10.23
N SER A 79 23.69 23.87 -11.56
CA SER A 79 24.00 22.76 -12.46
C SER A 79 24.89 23.22 -13.62
N ALA A 80 25.22 22.28 -14.52
CA ALA A 80 25.98 22.56 -15.75
C ALA A 80 25.25 23.52 -16.70
N SER A 81 23.91 23.61 -16.66
CA SER A 81 23.13 24.53 -17.50
C SER A 81 22.96 25.93 -16.90
N GLY A 82 23.34 26.12 -15.63
CA GLY A 82 23.26 27.39 -14.93
C GLY A 82 22.62 27.26 -13.55
N PHE A 83 21.82 28.25 -13.18
CA PHE A 83 21.17 28.33 -11.88
C PHE A 83 19.67 28.07 -11.99
N HIS A 84 19.13 27.33 -11.02
CA HIS A 84 17.75 26.89 -11.00
C HIS A 84 17.10 27.31 -9.68
N ILE A 85 15.84 27.70 -9.79
CA ILE A 85 14.96 28.03 -8.68
C ILE A 85 13.70 27.21 -8.90
N ILE A 86 13.26 26.47 -7.88
CA ILE A 86 12.05 25.66 -7.95
C ILE A 86 11.08 26.09 -6.86
N LYS A 87 9.79 26.00 -7.16
CA LYS A 87 8.71 26.22 -6.20
C LYS A 87 7.82 24.98 -6.17
N VAL A 88 7.44 24.53 -4.98
CA VAL A 88 6.50 23.42 -4.82
C VAL A 88 5.08 23.98 -4.84
N GLU A 89 4.38 23.87 -5.97
CA GLU A 89 2.98 24.32 -6.10
C GLU A 89 2.00 23.39 -5.39
N GLY A 90 2.33 22.11 -5.30
CA GLY A 90 1.49 21.10 -4.67
C GLY A 90 2.24 19.79 -4.50
N GLY A 91 1.85 19.02 -3.49
CA GLY A 91 2.45 17.72 -3.21
C GLY A 91 1.42 16.82 -2.56
N GLN A 92 1.30 15.60 -3.07
CA GLN A 92 0.58 14.53 -2.38
C GLN A 92 1.61 13.50 -1.95
N ILE A 93 1.85 13.42 -0.65
CA ILE A 93 2.56 12.27 -0.09
C ILE A 93 1.69 11.06 -0.41
N GLU A 94 2.19 10.14 -1.23
CA GLU A 94 1.47 8.89 -1.43
C GLU A 94 1.46 8.15 -0.08
N GLU A 95 0.28 8.04 0.52
CA GLU A 95 0.08 7.27 1.74
C GLU A 95 0.49 5.82 1.44
N ARG A 96 1.61 5.40 2.02
CA ARG A 96 2.11 4.04 1.86
C ARG A 96 1.31 3.12 2.76
N LYS A 97 0.79 2.03 2.19
CA LYS A 97 0.16 0.97 2.96
C LYS A 97 1.18 -0.14 3.20
N ILE A 98 1.96 0.02 4.27
CA ILE A 98 2.82 -1.05 4.76
C ILE A 98 1.97 -1.98 5.63
N ILE A 99 2.07 -3.28 5.38
CA ILE A 99 1.46 -4.35 6.18
C ILE A 99 2.55 -5.30 6.62
N THR A 100 2.36 -5.94 7.78
CA THR A 100 3.24 -7.03 8.21
C THR A 100 2.66 -8.34 7.70
N GLN A 101 3.39 -9.01 6.80
CA GLN A 101 3.09 -10.35 6.36
C GLN A 101 3.73 -11.37 7.31
N THR A 102 3.05 -12.49 7.51
CA THR A 102 3.58 -13.62 8.28
C THR A 102 3.74 -14.82 7.37
N HIS A 103 4.92 -15.45 7.38
CA HIS A 103 5.13 -16.77 6.77
C HIS A 103 4.96 -17.82 7.86
N ALA A 104 4.07 -18.79 7.65
CA ALA A 104 3.81 -19.84 8.63
C ALA A 104 3.48 -21.16 7.96
N ARG A 105 3.49 -22.22 8.76
CA ARG A 105 3.04 -23.55 8.37
C ARG A 105 2.12 -24.14 9.42
N HIS A 106 1.21 -25.01 9.02
CA HIS A 106 0.23 -25.61 9.93
C HIS A 106 -0.01 -27.10 9.70
N ILE A 107 -0.58 -27.75 10.71
CA ILE A 107 -1.20 -29.08 10.57
C ILE A 107 -2.65 -28.96 10.99
N LEU A 108 -3.56 -29.12 10.03
CA LEU A 108 -5.00 -29.26 10.26
C LEU A 108 -5.40 -30.72 10.48
N LEU A 109 -6.18 -30.99 11.53
CA LEU A 109 -6.97 -32.22 11.71
C LEU A 109 -8.45 -31.86 11.92
N LYS A 110 -9.34 -32.53 11.20
CA LYS A 110 -10.80 -32.37 11.24
C LYS A 110 -11.40 -33.36 12.22
N THR A 111 -12.51 -32.95 12.82
CA THR A 111 -13.34 -33.82 13.65
C THR A 111 -14.41 -34.46 12.78
N ASP A 112 -14.80 -35.68 13.13
CA ASP A 112 -15.86 -36.44 12.45
C ASP A 112 -16.54 -37.39 13.46
N ALA A 113 -17.48 -38.21 12.99
CA ALA A 113 -18.22 -39.14 13.86
C ALA A 113 -17.33 -40.17 14.58
N LEU A 114 -16.12 -40.42 14.09
CA LEU A 114 -15.14 -41.37 14.65
C LEU A 114 -14.01 -40.65 15.42
N ASN A 115 -13.79 -39.38 15.13
CA ASN A 115 -12.73 -38.52 15.66
C ASN A 115 -13.34 -37.37 16.45
N SER A 116 -13.53 -37.59 17.75
CA SER A 116 -13.97 -36.54 18.68
C SER A 116 -12.93 -35.43 18.82
N ASP A 117 -13.38 -34.23 19.20
CA ASP A 117 -12.54 -33.08 19.49
C ASP A 117 -11.37 -33.42 20.43
N GLN A 118 -11.63 -34.17 21.51
CA GLN A 118 -10.60 -34.60 22.45
C GLN A 118 -9.53 -35.47 21.78
N ARG A 119 -9.94 -36.48 21.00
CA ARG A 119 -9.01 -37.38 20.30
C ARG A 119 -8.17 -36.63 19.28
N VAL A 120 -8.78 -35.70 18.53
CA VAL A 120 -8.08 -34.88 17.54
C VAL A 120 -7.08 -33.94 18.22
N ARG A 121 -7.50 -33.30 19.31
CA ARG A 121 -6.64 -32.43 20.11
C ARG A 121 -5.44 -33.19 20.65
N ASP A 122 -5.65 -34.35 21.27
CA ASP A 122 -4.57 -35.17 21.83
C ASP A 122 -3.58 -35.60 20.75
N ARG A 123 -4.07 -35.97 19.56
CA ARG A 123 -3.20 -36.27 18.42
C ARG A 123 -2.34 -35.07 17.98
N LEU A 124 -2.88 -33.85 18.03
CA LEU A 124 -2.09 -32.65 17.74
C LEU A 124 -1.10 -32.31 18.85
N VAL A 125 -1.40 -32.62 20.12
CA VAL A 125 -0.44 -32.52 21.22
C VAL A 125 0.76 -33.42 20.94
N ASP A 126 0.52 -34.70 20.60
CA ASP A 126 1.58 -35.65 20.28
C ASP A 126 2.44 -35.19 19.10
N LEU A 127 1.81 -34.70 18.03
CA LEU A 127 2.53 -34.17 16.85
C LEU A 127 3.38 -32.95 17.22
N ARG A 128 2.84 -32.04 18.04
CA ARG A 128 3.58 -30.87 18.53
C ARG A 128 4.78 -31.29 19.37
N GLU A 129 4.62 -32.25 20.28
CA GLU A 129 5.72 -32.75 21.12
C GLU A 129 6.85 -33.35 20.28
N ARG A 130 6.50 -34.11 19.24
CA ARG A 130 7.48 -34.66 18.28
C ARG A 130 8.27 -33.56 17.56
N VAL A 131 7.60 -32.49 17.11
CA VAL A 131 8.29 -31.32 16.54
C VAL A 131 9.24 -30.68 17.55
N LEU A 132 8.79 -30.52 18.80
CA LEU A 132 9.62 -29.94 19.87
C LEU A 132 10.82 -30.82 20.23
N GLN A 133 10.72 -32.13 20.03
CA GLN A 133 11.83 -33.09 20.18
C GLN A 133 12.77 -33.13 18.97
N GLY A 134 12.50 -32.34 17.93
CA GLY A 134 13.36 -32.18 16.76
C GLY A 134 12.93 -32.97 15.52
N GLU A 135 11.75 -33.60 15.53
CA GLU A 135 11.21 -34.19 14.31
C GLU A 135 10.80 -33.11 13.30
N ASP A 136 11.02 -33.38 12.01
CA ASP A 136 10.72 -32.41 10.96
C ASP A 136 9.20 -32.22 10.79
N PHE A 137 8.75 -30.99 11.06
CA PHE A 137 7.37 -30.57 10.85
C PHE A 137 6.89 -30.85 9.42
N ASN A 138 7.74 -30.69 8.40
CA ASN A 138 7.37 -30.90 7.01
C ASN A 138 6.90 -32.34 6.78
N VAL A 139 7.64 -33.30 7.33
CA VAL A 139 7.30 -34.74 7.27
C VAL A 139 5.99 -35.01 8.00
N LEU A 140 5.84 -34.46 9.21
CA LEU A 140 4.62 -34.63 10.01
C LEU A 140 3.39 -34.04 9.32
N ALA A 141 3.51 -32.85 8.73
CA ALA A 141 2.44 -32.18 8.01
C ALA A 141 2.02 -32.97 6.76
N LYS A 142 2.97 -33.42 5.94
CA LYS A 142 2.71 -34.29 4.78
C LYS A 142 1.97 -35.57 5.15
N ALA A 143 2.35 -36.18 6.26
CA ALA A 143 1.80 -37.46 6.68
C ALA A 143 0.44 -37.35 7.39
N ASN A 144 0.17 -36.23 8.07
CA ASN A 144 -0.97 -36.13 8.99
C ASN A 144 -1.97 -35.03 8.64
N SER A 145 -1.56 -33.96 7.97
CA SER A 145 -2.45 -32.83 7.74
C SER A 145 -3.57 -33.16 6.75
N GLN A 146 -4.78 -32.76 7.10
CA GLN A 146 -5.99 -32.89 6.30
C GLN A 146 -6.35 -31.61 5.53
N ASP A 147 -5.43 -30.65 5.51
CA ASP A 147 -5.45 -29.55 4.55
C ASP A 147 -4.67 -29.97 3.30
N THR A 148 -5.37 -30.51 2.31
CA THR A 148 -4.74 -31.03 1.09
C THR A 148 -3.99 -29.97 0.27
N ALA A 149 -4.30 -28.68 0.46
CA ALA A 149 -3.66 -27.60 -0.28
C ALA A 149 -2.24 -27.31 0.21
N SER A 150 -2.01 -27.40 1.54
CA SER A 150 -0.71 -27.10 2.15
C SER A 150 0.06 -28.35 2.58
N ALA A 151 -0.64 -29.47 2.88
CA ALA A 151 -0.01 -30.69 3.40
C ALA A 151 1.12 -31.20 2.49
N ILE A 152 0.91 -31.15 1.17
CA ILE A 152 1.88 -31.61 0.17
C ILE A 152 3.20 -30.81 0.25
N ASP A 153 3.13 -29.55 0.63
CA ASP A 153 4.29 -28.66 0.79
C ASP A 153 4.76 -28.59 2.26
N GLY A 154 4.38 -29.57 3.09
CA GLY A 154 4.79 -29.61 4.49
C GLY A 154 4.00 -28.66 5.39
N GLY A 155 2.77 -28.35 4.99
CA GLY A 155 1.86 -27.47 5.72
C GLY A 155 2.11 -25.99 5.47
N ASP A 156 2.96 -25.63 4.49
CA ASP A 156 3.31 -24.24 4.20
C ASP A 156 2.10 -23.42 3.72
N LEU A 157 1.92 -22.25 4.30
CA LEU A 157 0.85 -21.30 3.98
C LEU A 157 1.36 -20.08 3.18
N ASP A 158 2.65 -20.05 2.85
CA ASP A 158 3.34 -18.92 2.18
C ASP A 158 3.22 -17.61 3.01
N TRP A 159 3.55 -16.47 2.40
CA TRP A 159 3.41 -15.14 2.99
C TRP A 159 1.95 -14.70 3.03
N MET A 160 1.43 -14.48 4.22
CA MET A 160 0.04 -14.18 4.46
C MET A 160 -0.16 -12.72 4.83
N ASP A 161 -1.09 -12.04 4.16
CA ASP A 161 -1.53 -10.70 4.53
C ASP A 161 -2.45 -10.75 5.76
N PRO A 162 -2.48 -9.69 6.58
CA PRO A 162 -3.45 -9.55 7.66
C PRO A 162 -4.90 -9.70 7.16
N GLY A 163 -5.71 -10.46 7.88
CA GLY A 163 -7.09 -10.75 7.51
C GLY A 163 -7.27 -11.80 6.40
N SER A 164 -6.20 -12.47 5.96
CA SER A 164 -6.28 -13.56 4.98
C SER A 164 -6.87 -14.86 5.55
N PHE A 165 -6.88 -15.01 6.88
CA PHE A 165 -7.36 -16.20 7.59
C PHE A 165 -8.56 -15.90 8.47
N VAL A 166 -9.20 -16.97 8.95
CA VAL A 166 -10.29 -16.84 9.92
C VAL A 166 -9.75 -16.27 11.24
N PRO A 167 -10.51 -15.41 11.96
CA PRO A 167 -9.99 -14.67 13.11
C PRO A 167 -9.36 -15.54 14.21
N ALA A 168 -9.92 -16.72 14.48
CA ALA A 168 -9.39 -17.64 15.48
C ALA A 168 -7.97 -18.13 15.13
N PHE A 169 -7.72 -18.45 13.85
CA PHE A 169 -6.41 -18.89 13.39
C PHE A 169 -5.40 -17.75 13.41
N GLU A 170 -5.80 -16.58 12.92
CA GLU A 170 -4.94 -15.40 12.88
C GLU A 170 -4.55 -14.92 14.29
N THR A 171 -5.46 -15.00 15.26
CA THR A 171 -5.19 -14.63 16.66
C THR A 171 -4.11 -15.52 17.26
N GLU A 172 -4.23 -16.84 17.10
CA GLU A 172 -3.27 -17.81 17.62
C GLU A 172 -1.91 -17.67 16.92
N MET A 173 -1.89 -17.48 15.59
CA MET A 173 -0.65 -17.26 14.83
C MET A 173 0.07 -15.97 15.23
N ASN A 174 -0.67 -14.87 15.42
CA ASN A 174 -0.09 -13.58 15.75
C ASN A 174 0.49 -13.53 17.17
N ALA A 175 -0.02 -14.37 18.08
CA ALA A 175 0.47 -14.51 19.45
C ALA A 175 1.83 -15.23 19.55
N LEU A 176 2.30 -15.87 18.47
CA LEU A 176 3.55 -16.63 18.46
C LEU A 176 4.75 -15.76 18.07
N ASP A 177 5.89 -16.09 18.66
CA ASP A 177 7.19 -15.62 18.20
C ASP A 177 7.67 -16.39 16.97
N ILE A 178 8.62 -15.81 16.24
CA ILE A 178 9.25 -16.48 15.08
C ILE A 178 9.93 -17.78 15.54
N GLY A 179 9.62 -18.87 14.85
CA GLY A 179 10.07 -20.23 15.15
C GLY A 179 9.18 -21.00 16.14
N GLN A 180 8.28 -20.32 16.86
CA GLN A 180 7.44 -20.94 17.88
C GLN A 180 6.27 -21.72 17.26
N ILE A 181 5.92 -22.84 17.90
CA ILE A 181 4.74 -23.65 17.58
C ILE A 181 3.63 -23.47 18.63
N SER A 182 2.40 -23.24 18.17
CA SER A 182 1.22 -23.07 19.03
C SER A 182 0.88 -24.34 19.81
N ALA A 183 0.07 -24.18 20.86
CA ALA A 183 -0.74 -25.29 21.36
C ALA A 183 -1.84 -25.64 20.33
N PRO A 184 -2.46 -26.84 20.41
CA PRO A 184 -3.62 -27.15 19.57
C PRO A 184 -4.80 -26.23 19.87
N PHE A 185 -5.37 -25.61 18.83
CA PHE A 185 -6.52 -24.72 18.93
C PHE A 185 -7.56 -25.05 17.87
N GLN A 186 -8.82 -24.69 18.14
CA GLN A 186 -9.94 -24.93 17.23
C GLN A 186 -10.22 -23.68 16.39
N ALA A 187 -10.38 -23.87 15.08
CA ALA A 187 -10.85 -22.86 14.16
C ALA A 187 -11.99 -23.43 13.29
N ARG A 188 -12.46 -22.63 12.33
CA ARG A 188 -13.62 -22.97 11.48
C ARG A 188 -13.49 -24.33 10.77
N PHE A 189 -12.27 -24.77 10.44
CA PHE A 189 -12.03 -25.94 9.62
C PHE A 189 -11.58 -27.17 10.40
N GLY A 190 -11.47 -27.08 11.72
CA GLY A 190 -11.02 -28.16 12.59
C GLY A 190 -10.03 -27.66 13.64
N TRP A 191 -9.16 -28.55 14.07
CA TRP A 191 -8.10 -28.28 15.03
C TRP A 191 -6.77 -28.10 14.32
N HIS A 192 -5.99 -27.14 14.79
CA HIS A 192 -4.75 -26.73 14.17
C HIS A 192 -3.62 -26.66 15.19
N ILE A 193 -2.40 -26.92 14.72
CA ILE A 193 -1.18 -26.34 15.28
C ILE A 193 -0.52 -25.51 14.19
N VAL A 194 0.04 -24.37 14.54
CA VAL A 194 0.71 -23.47 13.60
C VAL A 194 2.11 -23.12 14.11
N GLN A 195 3.06 -23.00 13.19
CA GLN A 195 4.40 -22.51 13.46
C GLN A 195 4.69 -21.30 12.59
N VAL A 196 5.06 -20.18 13.23
CA VAL A 196 5.52 -18.98 12.51
C VAL A 196 6.96 -19.19 12.08
N LEU A 197 7.22 -19.01 10.79
CA LEU A 197 8.55 -19.16 10.20
C LEU A 197 9.27 -17.83 10.08
N ASP A 198 8.55 -16.78 9.69
CA ASP A 198 9.12 -15.44 9.54
C ASP A 198 8.03 -14.35 9.50
N ARG A 199 8.44 -13.08 9.66
CA ARG A 199 7.59 -11.91 9.49
C ARG A 199 8.33 -10.82 8.72
N ARG A 200 7.64 -10.16 7.80
CA ARG A 200 8.22 -9.06 7.00
C ARG A 200 7.25 -7.92 6.79
N ASP A 201 7.79 -6.72 6.67
CA ASP A 201 7.03 -5.58 6.17
C ASP A 201 6.92 -5.64 4.65
N HIS A 202 5.70 -5.46 4.14
CA HIS A 202 5.38 -5.49 2.73
C HIS A 202 4.64 -4.23 2.32
N ASP A 203 5.12 -3.56 1.27
CA ASP A 203 4.45 -2.41 0.67
C ASP A 203 3.32 -2.89 -0.25
N SER A 204 2.09 -2.84 0.28
CA SER A 204 0.86 -3.21 -0.43
C SER A 204 0.10 -1.99 -0.98
N THR A 205 0.79 -0.85 -1.14
CA THR A 205 0.14 0.41 -1.55
C THR A 205 -0.60 0.29 -2.87
N VAL A 206 -0.02 -0.41 -3.85
CA VAL A 206 -0.61 -0.55 -5.19
C VAL A 206 -1.85 -1.44 -5.15
N GLU A 207 -1.75 -2.57 -4.46
CA GLU A 207 -2.80 -3.56 -4.24
C GLU A 207 -3.99 -2.92 -3.52
N PHE A 208 -3.69 -2.18 -2.45
CA PHE A 208 -4.68 -1.43 -1.67
C PHE A 208 -5.40 -0.39 -2.54
N LYS A 209 -4.67 0.44 -3.29
CA LYS A 209 -5.27 1.44 -4.20
C LYS A 209 -6.14 0.78 -5.27
N ARG A 210 -5.68 -0.33 -5.86
CA ARG A 210 -6.47 -1.10 -6.84
C ARG A 210 -7.74 -1.67 -6.24
N ALA A 211 -7.68 -2.21 -5.02
CA ALA A 211 -8.84 -2.74 -4.32
C ALA A 211 -9.88 -1.64 -4.02
N GLN A 212 -9.44 -0.46 -3.55
CA GLN A 212 -10.31 0.69 -3.33
C GLN A 212 -10.96 1.18 -4.63
N ALA A 213 -10.18 1.32 -5.71
CA ALA A 213 -10.70 1.71 -7.01
C ALA A 213 -11.77 0.72 -7.52
N ARG A 214 -11.50 -0.59 -7.44
CA ARG A 214 -12.49 -1.63 -7.80
C ARG A 214 -13.75 -1.54 -6.97
N LYS A 215 -13.64 -1.34 -5.65
CA LYS A 215 -14.79 -1.19 -4.74
C LYS A 215 -15.65 0.01 -5.11
N LEU A 216 -15.04 1.16 -5.39
CA LEU A 216 -15.74 2.38 -5.81
C LEU A 216 -16.45 2.19 -7.15
N LEU A 217 -15.77 1.62 -8.15
CA LEU A 217 -16.37 1.35 -9.45
C LEU A 217 -17.53 0.35 -9.35
N ARG A 218 -17.38 -0.70 -8.53
CA ARG A 218 -18.45 -1.67 -8.29
C ARG A 218 -19.66 -1.02 -7.63
N LYS A 219 -19.44 -0.19 -6.59
CA LYS A 219 -20.51 0.55 -5.92
C LYS A 219 -21.26 1.43 -6.92
N ARG A 220 -20.54 2.22 -7.71
CA ARG A 220 -21.14 3.08 -8.73
C ARG A 220 -22.01 2.30 -9.73
N LYS A 221 -21.50 1.18 -10.25
CA LYS A 221 -22.28 0.32 -11.16
C LYS A 221 -23.52 -0.26 -10.50
N LEU A 222 -23.41 -0.70 -9.24
CA LEU A 222 -24.56 -1.21 -8.48
C LEU A 222 -25.62 -0.13 -8.27
N ASP A 223 -25.21 1.10 -7.94
CA ASP A 223 -26.14 2.22 -7.75
C ASP A 223 -26.86 2.59 -9.06
N GLU A 224 -26.14 2.59 -10.19
CA GLU A 224 -26.73 2.83 -11.53
C GLU A 224 -27.74 1.73 -11.91
N GLU A 225 -27.37 0.45 -11.77
CA GLU A 225 -28.25 -0.69 -12.09
C GLU A 225 -29.46 -0.79 -11.16
N LEU A 226 -29.28 -0.55 -9.85
CA LEU A 226 -30.37 -0.56 -8.89
C LEU A 226 -31.43 0.50 -9.25
N ASN A 227 -31.01 1.70 -9.63
CA ASN A 227 -31.92 2.76 -10.07
C ASN A 227 -32.70 2.37 -11.34
N LEU A 228 -32.04 1.74 -12.32
CA LEU A 228 -32.70 1.25 -13.53
C LEU A 228 -33.67 0.11 -13.24
N TRP A 229 -33.28 -0.81 -12.36
CA TRP A 229 -34.12 -1.92 -11.93
C TRP A 229 -35.37 -1.44 -11.17
N LEU A 230 -35.23 -0.50 -10.23
CA LEU A 230 -36.35 0.08 -9.50
C LEU A 230 -37.33 0.82 -10.42
N ARG A 231 -36.83 1.53 -11.45
CA ARG A 231 -37.68 2.15 -12.47
C ARG A 231 -38.48 1.12 -13.25
N ARG A 232 -37.84 0.05 -13.73
CA ARG A 232 -38.52 -1.05 -14.44
C ARG A 232 -39.57 -1.73 -13.56
N LEU A 233 -39.21 -2.07 -12.31
CA LEU A 233 -40.13 -2.67 -11.35
C LEU A 233 -41.36 -1.80 -11.12
N ARG A 234 -41.19 -0.47 -10.99
CA ARG A 234 -42.29 0.47 -10.86
C ARG A 234 -43.15 0.53 -12.13
N ASP A 235 -42.52 0.56 -13.30
CA ASP A 235 -43.22 0.69 -14.58
C ASP A 235 -43.99 -0.60 -14.96
N GLU A 236 -43.53 -1.77 -14.50
CA GLU A 236 -44.18 -3.08 -14.67
C GLU A 236 -45.22 -3.38 -13.59
N ALA A 237 -45.17 -2.70 -12.43
CA ALA A 237 -46.10 -2.92 -11.33
C ALA A 237 -47.45 -2.22 -11.56
N TYR A 238 -48.55 -2.92 -11.27
CA TYR A 238 -49.86 -2.28 -11.13
C TYR A 238 -49.91 -1.53 -9.80
N VAL A 239 -49.95 -0.20 -9.83
CA VAL A 239 -50.01 0.67 -8.64
C VAL A 239 -51.31 1.48 -8.66
N GLU A 240 -52.18 1.25 -7.67
CA GLU A 240 -53.40 2.03 -7.46
C GLU A 240 -53.19 3.03 -6.31
N TYR A 241 -53.19 4.33 -6.61
CA TYR A 241 -53.14 5.38 -5.58
C TYR A 241 -54.56 5.69 -5.09
N ARG A 242 -54.90 5.25 -3.87
CA ARG A 242 -56.13 5.67 -3.20
C ARG A 242 -55.86 6.89 -2.33
N SER A 243 -56.26 8.07 -2.80
CA SER A 243 -56.34 9.23 -1.91
C SER A 243 -57.52 9.05 -0.96
N ALA A 244 -57.27 9.14 0.35
CA ALA A 244 -58.36 9.29 1.32
C ALA A 244 -58.97 10.69 1.15
N SER A 245 -60.06 10.77 0.38
CA SER A 245 -60.89 11.97 0.32
C SER A 245 -61.89 11.95 1.49
N ARG A 246 -61.96 13.08 2.19
CA ARG A 246 -62.91 13.42 3.25
C ARG A 246 -64.36 13.39 2.77
#